data_AF-A0A6C2D396-F1
#
_entry.id   AF-A0A6C2D396-F1
#
_cell.length_a   1.000
_cell.length_b   1.000
_cell.length_c   1.000
_cell.angle_alpha   90.00
_cell.angle_beta   90.00
_cell.angle_gamma   90.00
#
_symmetry.space_group_name_H-M   'P 1'
#
loop_
_entity.id
_entity.type
_entity.pdbx_description
1 polymer ?
#
loop_
_entity_poly.entity_id
_entity_poly.type
_entity_poly.pdbx_seq_one_letter_code
_entity_poly.pdbx_strand_id
1 'polypeptide(L)'
;MDNITLFVPKDELSALAQIEGFISYAKSNYMGVIGLKSVDFDSLVWSIDLQFLGGKRAKMAHVKFTKHGTKSPRGLVEPSADILIQEPFLSFFKAVFLHRLVHSKTQALSDMLTVIKVLHHVVCQRLGERAHPSLVLRSDFIAADIVLEKLAPESAYRRAVGLSVFLDLMNDNFLFAKPVSWKNQRDKPIEMRLDISDESEKRRVEKMPSMKAVVSLIQMAMWALDGELYMKIPVDLTANAEWSFDRKREYCDEKDGPVILGMALGALGLNCRITELALMPFNAESFTLAKGELDSDGIAEDEDRFALRWKPVKGGAPMVKPFSRELAGFAKLIVGKLKRLSEQPRRVAKHYECNPSVLYLPPELEYIRKCTWLTEMDASKLVGIDVGSLDVWCERNLVRRKRGGSGEGGEEVLCEFSSLENALLEKLPKGFPYAFGGVKYSDLMFCCFHNQTHTGRGTCKLIPSRFRQDTFEHVLTERKTVEAHCSVFEKYGFYEDDGAKIDVTTHEFRHFWQSQLKKAGVSELIAAYAAGRADIKHNEAYDLLKPREVAGMSFDIIDKSKESVFELSALAIAHEVLGSVIDRETSGRSAVVSFSKNAIVTFDGDSGVLNFQGWAVSSLK
;
A
#
# COMPACT_ATOMS: atom_id res chain seq x y z
N MET A 1 69.47 5.13 15.23
CA MET A 1 69.44 6.39 14.45
C MET A 1 68.06 6.50 13.84
N ASP A 2 67.23 7.30 14.52
CA ASP A 2 66.27 8.24 13.95
C ASP A 2 65.12 7.71 13.10
N ASN A 3 64.15 7.07 13.78
CA ASN A 3 62.75 7.13 13.34
C ASN A 3 62.17 8.48 13.79
N ILE A 4 62.64 9.56 13.16
CA ILE A 4 62.05 10.89 13.33
C ILE A 4 60.73 10.89 12.54
N THR A 5 59.62 10.77 13.24
CA THR A 5 58.30 11.07 12.68
C THR A 5 58.21 12.59 12.54
N LEU A 6 58.44 13.11 11.34
CA LEU A 6 58.22 14.52 11.04
C LEU A 6 56.72 14.82 11.14
N PHE A 7 56.33 15.54 12.18
CA PHE A 7 54.97 16.04 12.34
C PHE A 7 54.77 17.20 11.35
N VAL A 8 53.98 16.98 10.30
CA VAL A 8 53.59 18.00 9.34
C VAL A 8 52.35 18.72 9.89
N PRO A 9 52.39 20.05 10.08
CA PRO A 9 51.22 20.84 10.46
C PRO A 9 50.01 20.60 9.54
N LYS A 10 48.79 20.66 10.09
CA LYS A 10 47.53 20.34 9.38
C LYS A 10 47.29 21.22 8.13
N ASP A 11 47.90 22.39 8.15
CA ASP A 11 47.94 23.46 7.18
C ASP A 11 48.99 23.26 6.06
N GLU A 12 49.89 22.29 6.20
CA GLU A 12 50.93 21.95 5.21
C GLU A 12 50.61 20.68 4.38
N LEU A 13 49.48 19.99 4.67
CA LEU A 13 49.04 18.84 3.88
C LEU A 13 48.32 19.28 2.60
N SER A 14 48.86 18.89 1.44
CA SER A 14 48.16 19.09 0.17
C SER A 14 46.82 18.33 0.14
N ALA A 15 45.79 18.86 -0.51
CA ALA A 15 44.49 18.21 -0.64
C ALA A 15 44.56 16.79 -1.25
N LEU A 16 45.62 16.49 -2.02
CA LEU A 16 45.90 15.15 -2.54
C LEU A 16 46.18 14.16 -1.39
N ALA A 17 47.10 14.52 -0.49
CA ALA A 17 47.43 13.69 0.68
C ALA A 17 46.22 13.53 1.61
N GLN A 18 45.37 14.56 1.74
CA GLN A 18 44.15 14.47 2.53
C GLN A 18 43.11 13.54 1.92
N ILE A 19 42.97 13.53 0.59
CA ILE A 19 42.09 12.57 -0.09
C ILE A 19 42.58 11.14 0.12
N GLU A 20 43.87 10.88 -0.02
CA GLU A 20 44.45 9.54 0.21
C GLU A 20 44.28 9.10 1.67
N GLY A 21 44.53 10.01 2.62
CA GLY A 21 44.31 9.79 4.04
C GLY A 21 42.83 9.51 4.35
N PHE A 22 41.92 10.26 3.75
CA PHE A 22 40.48 10.08 3.90
C PHE A 22 40.00 8.73 3.35
N ILE A 23 40.50 8.30 2.17
CA ILE A 23 40.19 6.98 1.60
C ILE A 23 40.70 5.87 2.53
N SER A 24 41.93 5.99 3.01
CA SER A 24 42.55 5.01 3.92
C SER A 24 41.80 4.92 5.26
N TYR A 25 41.39 6.08 5.79
CA TYR A 25 40.56 6.17 6.98
C TYR A 25 39.19 5.51 6.77
N ALA A 26 38.51 5.79 5.66
CA ALA A 26 37.22 5.20 5.34
C ALA A 26 37.29 3.68 5.19
N LYS A 27 38.32 3.16 4.51
CA LYS A 27 38.59 1.71 4.40
C LYS A 27 38.73 1.07 5.78
N SER A 28 39.55 1.66 6.64
CA SER A 28 39.91 1.06 7.93
C SER A 28 38.78 1.16 8.97
N ASN A 29 38.04 2.26 9.00
CA ASN A 29 37.11 2.57 10.09
C ASN A 29 35.64 2.31 9.75
N TYR A 30 35.24 2.37 8.48
CA TYR A 30 33.82 2.27 8.10
C TYR A 30 33.41 0.87 7.62
N MET A 31 34.33 0.09 7.06
CA MET A 31 34.02 -1.26 6.56
C MET A 31 33.59 -2.24 7.67
N GLY A 32 34.04 -2.02 8.92
CA GLY A 32 33.71 -2.87 10.07
C GLY A 32 32.30 -2.71 10.64
N VAL A 33 31.55 -1.69 10.21
CA VAL A 33 30.21 -1.39 10.75
C VAL A 33 29.20 -2.48 10.35
N ILE A 34 28.37 -2.92 11.29
CA ILE A 34 27.36 -3.97 11.10
C ILE A 34 26.43 -3.58 9.94
N GLY A 35 26.40 -4.38 8.86
CA GLY A 35 25.68 -4.09 7.60
C GLY A 35 26.59 -3.69 6.42
N LEU A 36 27.83 -3.26 6.69
CA LEU A 36 28.89 -3.03 5.71
C LEU A 36 29.96 -4.14 5.71
N LYS A 37 29.92 -5.09 6.66
CA LYS A 37 30.86 -6.23 6.71
C LYS A 37 30.87 -7.10 5.45
N SER A 38 29.79 -7.08 4.66
CA SER A 38 29.69 -7.78 3.36
C SER A 38 30.19 -6.94 2.18
N VAL A 39 30.61 -5.70 2.42
CA VAL A 39 31.12 -4.79 1.40
C VAL A 39 32.62 -4.94 1.33
N ASP A 40 33.10 -5.42 0.18
CA ASP A 40 34.49 -5.32 -0.21
C ASP A 40 34.72 -3.99 -0.93
N PHE A 41 35.69 -3.19 -0.45
CA PHE A 41 35.94 -1.87 -1.02
C PHE A 41 36.36 -1.95 -2.48
N ASP A 42 37.16 -2.95 -2.84
CA ASP A 42 37.75 -3.04 -4.17
C ASP A 42 36.76 -3.65 -5.19
N SER A 43 35.71 -4.33 -4.71
CA SER A 43 34.59 -4.81 -5.53
C SER A 43 33.89 -3.70 -6.32
N LEU A 44 33.43 -4.05 -7.53
CA LEU A 44 32.66 -3.18 -8.42
C LEU A 44 31.16 -3.13 -8.06
N VAL A 45 30.68 -4.09 -7.28
CA VAL A 45 29.27 -4.20 -6.88
C VAL A 45 29.18 -4.40 -5.37
N TRP A 46 28.59 -3.41 -4.69
CA TRP A 46 28.42 -3.46 -3.24
C TRP A 46 27.03 -3.94 -2.87
N SER A 47 26.95 -4.86 -1.92
CA SER A 47 25.67 -5.34 -1.37
C SER A 47 25.49 -4.80 0.03
N ILE A 48 24.49 -3.93 0.19
CA ILE A 48 24.22 -3.18 1.43
C ILE A 48 22.87 -3.61 1.99
N ASP A 49 22.84 -3.99 3.27
CA ASP A 49 21.58 -4.26 3.95
C ASP A 49 20.87 -2.96 4.33
N LEU A 50 19.68 -2.73 3.76
CA LEU A 50 18.87 -1.56 4.04
C LEU A 50 18.34 -1.50 5.49
N GLN A 51 18.36 -2.59 6.26
CA GLN A 51 18.03 -2.52 7.69
C GLN A 51 18.93 -1.57 8.45
N PHE A 52 20.22 -1.51 8.10
CA PHE A 52 21.19 -0.61 8.72
C PHE A 52 20.78 0.86 8.59
N LEU A 53 20.10 1.21 7.50
CA LEU A 53 19.61 2.56 7.19
C LEU A 53 18.19 2.82 7.71
N GLY A 54 17.73 2.03 8.69
CA GLY A 54 16.37 2.16 9.26
C GLY A 54 15.28 1.49 8.42
N GLY A 55 15.66 0.66 7.44
CA GLY A 55 14.73 -0.19 6.71
C GLY A 55 14.05 -1.18 7.67
N LYS A 56 12.72 -1.31 7.57
CA LYS A 56 11.94 -2.19 8.48
C LYS A 56 12.20 -3.69 8.28
N ARG A 57 12.93 -4.10 7.24
CA ARG A 57 13.17 -5.50 6.84
C ARG A 57 14.50 -5.66 6.13
N ALA A 58 15.11 -6.85 6.26
CA ALA A 58 16.34 -7.24 5.60
C ALA A 58 16.09 -7.22 4.09
N LYS A 59 16.71 -6.25 3.42
CA LYS A 59 16.60 -6.08 1.98
C LYS A 59 17.94 -5.58 1.49
N MET A 60 18.55 -6.36 0.59
CA MET A 60 19.82 -5.99 0.00
C MET A 60 19.60 -4.98 -1.12
N ALA A 61 20.33 -3.86 -1.05
CA ALA A 61 20.51 -2.93 -2.15
C ALA A 61 21.88 -3.19 -2.80
N HIS A 62 21.90 -3.30 -4.12
CA HIS A 62 23.14 -3.45 -4.89
C HIS A 62 23.56 -2.09 -5.45
N VAL A 63 24.67 -1.56 -4.95
CA VAL A 63 25.20 -0.24 -5.31
C VAL A 63 26.35 -0.39 -6.31
N LYS A 64 26.33 0.47 -7.34
CA LYS A 64 27.29 0.50 -8.46
C LYS A 64 27.67 1.94 -8.79
N PHE A 65 28.97 2.18 -8.92
CA PHE A 65 29.56 3.50 -9.16
C PHE A 65 29.73 3.77 -10.67
N THR A 66 28.63 3.77 -11.41
CA THR A 66 28.62 4.04 -12.87
C THR A 66 28.52 5.54 -13.19
N LYS A 67 28.97 5.94 -14.38
CA LYS A 67 28.88 7.33 -14.89
C LYS A 67 27.43 7.81 -14.98
N HIS A 68 27.24 9.13 -14.88
CA HIS A 68 25.93 9.76 -15.09
C HIS A 68 25.38 9.46 -16.49
N GLY A 69 24.07 9.31 -16.63
CA GLY A 69 23.40 9.05 -17.92
C GLY A 69 23.48 7.61 -18.43
N THR A 70 24.20 6.71 -17.74
CA THR A 70 24.31 5.29 -18.14
C THR A 70 23.26 4.41 -17.47
N LYS A 71 22.83 3.33 -18.15
CA LYS A 71 21.96 2.32 -17.55
C LYS A 71 22.81 1.32 -16.76
N SER A 72 22.72 1.38 -15.43
CA SER A 72 23.40 0.40 -14.57
C SER A 72 22.77 -1.01 -14.73
N PRO A 73 23.58 -2.09 -14.77
CA PRO A 73 23.07 -3.46 -14.79
C PRO A 73 22.20 -3.77 -13.57
N ARG A 74 21.24 -4.70 -13.70
CA ARG A 74 20.39 -5.13 -12.58
C ARG A 74 21.09 -6.20 -11.72
N GLY A 75 20.68 -6.33 -10.46
CA GLY A 75 21.17 -7.38 -9.55
C GLY A 75 22.67 -7.29 -9.26
N LEU A 76 23.33 -8.45 -9.19
CA LEU A 76 24.76 -8.59 -8.89
C LEU A 76 25.68 -8.50 -10.13
N VAL A 77 25.13 -8.19 -11.30
CA VAL A 77 25.93 -8.09 -12.54
C VAL A 77 26.89 -6.91 -12.46
N GLU A 78 28.17 -7.17 -12.71
CA GLU A 78 29.23 -6.17 -12.74
C GLU A 78 29.07 -5.19 -13.91
N PRO A 79 29.31 -3.89 -13.69
CA PRO A 79 29.32 -2.90 -14.76
C PRO A 79 30.54 -3.07 -15.66
N SER A 80 30.38 -2.84 -16.97
CA SER A 80 31.49 -2.78 -17.92
C SER A 80 32.38 -1.56 -17.68
N ALA A 81 33.65 -1.65 -18.08
CA ALA A 81 34.65 -0.62 -17.79
C ALA A 81 34.33 0.76 -18.42
N ASP A 82 33.62 0.78 -19.54
CA ASP A 82 33.21 2.00 -20.26
C ASP A 82 32.18 2.84 -19.49
N ILE A 83 31.30 2.18 -18.72
CA ILE A 83 30.28 2.84 -17.92
C ILE A 83 30.71 3.11 -16.47
N LEU A 84 31.88 2.62 -16.05
CA LEU A 84 32.40 2.80 -14.69
C LEU A 84 33.06 4.18 -14.53
N ILE A 85 32.88 4.79 -13.36
CA ILE A 85 33.67 5.95 -12.95
C ILE A 85 35.15 5.54 -12.85
N GLN A 86 36.05 6.36 -13.38
CA GLN A 86 37.48 6.04 -13.44
C GLN A 86 38.23 6.56 -12.21
N GLU A 87 39.40 5.98 -11.95
CA GLU A 87 40.32 6.52 -10.94
C GLU A 87 40.92 7.86 -11.38
N PRO A 88 41.18 8.80 -10.45
CA PRO A 88 41.15 8.65 -8.98
C PRO A 88 39.78 8.93 -8.32
N PHE A 89 38.75 9.28 -9.09
CA PHE A 89 37.44 9.65 -8.55
C PHE A 89 36.68 8.47 -7.94
N LEU A 90 36.89 7.26 -8.47
CA LEU A 90 36.18 6.06 -8.04
C LEU A 90 36.47 5.72 -6.57
N SER A 91 37.73 5.56 -6.21
CA SER A 91 38.13 5.25 -4.83
C SER A 91 37.71 6.36 -3.86
N PHE A 92 37.85 7.61 -4.30
CA PHE A 92 37.37 8.76 -3.54
C PHE A 92 35.85 8.73 -3.28
N PHE A 93 35.05 8.42 -4.30
CA PHE A 93 33.59 8.32 -4.17
C PHE A 93 33.13 7.18 -3.30
N LYS A 94 33.79 6.02 -3.39
CA LYS A 94 33.55 4.90 -2.47
C LYS A 94 33.75 5.36 -1.02
N ALA A 95 34.82 6.11 -0.73
CA ALA A 95 35.10 6.64 0.60
C ALA A 95 34.04 7.65 1.08
N VAL A 96 33.66 8.63 0.24
CA VAL A 96 32.61 9.61 0.60
C VAL A 96 31.27 8.92 0.82
N PHE A 97 30.92 7.96 -0.03
CA PHE A 97 29.68 7.20 0.09
C PHE A 97 29.65 6.42 1.42
N LEU A 98 30.73 5.71 1.78
CA LEU A 98 30.86 5.04 3.07
C LEU A 98 30.73 6.01 4.24
N HIS A 99 31.45 7.13 4.21
CA HIS A 99 31.39 8.16 5.24
C HIS A 99 29.94 8.59 5.49
N ARG A 100 29.21 8.90 4.41
CA ARG A 100 27.83 9.35 4.51
C ARG A 100 26.88 8.24 4.98
N LEU A 101 27.08 6.99 4.59
CA LEU A 101 26.28 5.88 5.11
C LEU A 101 26.40 5.71 6.63
N VAL A 102 27.62 5.88 7.15
CA VAL A 102 27.88 5.74 8.58
C VAL A 102 27.30 6.92 9.37
N HIS A 103 27.43 8.15 8.86
CA HIS A 103 27.09 9.37 9.59
C HIS A 103 25.70 9.96 9.27
N SER A 104 25.04 9.53 8.20
CA SER A 104 23.77 10.10 7.75
C SER A 104 22.79 9.02 7.30
N LYS A 105 21.79 8.71 8.15
CA LYS A 105 20.74 7.71 7.85
C LYS A 105 19.50 8.27 7.13
N THR A 106 19.48 9.58 6.87
CA THR A 106 18.25 10.29 6.45
C THR A 106 18.08 10.43 4.93
N GLN A 107 19.17 10.32 4.14
CA GLN A 107 19.10 10.51 2.68
C GLN A 107 19.01 9.17 1.93
N ALA A 108 18.14 9.11 0.92
CA ALA A 108 18.00 7.92 0.08
C ALA A 108 19.30 7.62 -0.70
N LEU A 109 19.70 6.35 -0.75
CA LEU A 109 20.90 5.88 -1.46
C LEU A 109 20.96 6.37 -2.91
N SER A 110 19.83 6.33 -3.61
CA SER A 110 19.71 6.77 -4.99
C SER A 110 20.04 8.25 -5.18
N ASP A 111 19.65 9.09 -4.22
CA ASP A 111 19.89 10.53 -4.30
C ASP A 111 21.37 10.82 -4.04
N MET A 112 21.98 10.16 -3.05
CA MET A 112 23.42 10.27 -2.79
C MET A 112 24.26 9.87 -4.01
N LEU A 113 23.95 8.72 -4.62
CA LEU A 113 24.64 8.26 -5.83
C LEU A 113 24.44 9.23 -6.98
N THR A 114 23.25 9.80 -7.15
CA THR A 114 22.98 10.72 -8.25
C THR A 114 23.78 12.01 -8.10
N VAL A 115 23.81 12.60 -6.90
CA VAL A 115 24.58 13.82 -6.61
C VAL A 115 26.05 13.63 -6.96
N ILE A 116 26.64 12.54 -6.47
CA ILE A 116 28.02 12.14 -6.72
C ILE A 116 28.27 11.97 -8.24
N LYS A 117 27.41 11.24 -8.94
CA LYS A 117 27.54 11.00 -10.39
C LYS A 117 27.44 12.27 -11.23
N VAL A 118 26.51 13.16 -10.90
CA VAL A 118 26.34 14.44 -11.60
C VAL A 118 27.58 15.32 -11.42
N LEU A 119 28.11 15.40 -10.20
CA LEU A 119 29.31 16.19 -9.94
C LEU A 119 30.52 15.67 -10.72
N HIS A 120 30.77 14.35 -10.70
CA HIS A 120 31.82 13.75 -11.52
C HIS A 120 31.65 14.04 -13.00
N HIS A 121 30.43 13.91 -13.53
CA HIS A 121 30.15 14.18 -14.94
C HIS A 121 30.57 15.61 -15.35
N VAL A 122 30.20 16.61 -14.55
CA VAL A 122 30.53 18.01 -14.81
C VAL A 122 32.03 18.27 -14.67
N VAL A 123 32.67 17.68 -13.66
CA VAL A 123 34.13 17.83 -13.46
C VAL A 123 34.90 17.21 -14.62
N CYS A 124 34.48 16.04 -15.11
CA CYS A 124 35.09 15.38 -16.26
C CYS A 124 34.86 16.13 -17.57
N GLN A 125 33.74 16.85 -17.74
CA GLN A 125 33.56 17.74 -18.89
C GLN A 125 34.59 18.87 -18.91
N ARG A 126 35.04 19.33 -17.75
CA ARG A 126 36.02 20.42 -17.64
C ARG A 126 37.47 19.95 -17.70
N LEU A 127 37.78 18.82 -17.05
CA LEU A 127 39.15 18.37 -16.80
C LEU A 127 39.52 17.03 -17.47
N GLY A 128 38.56 16.37 -18.12
CA GLY A 128 38.72 15.04 -18.70
C GLY A 128 38.41 13.89 -17.72
N GLU A 129 38.42 12.66 -18.24
CA GLU A 129 37.98 11.44 -17.54
C GLU A 129 38.86 11.03 -16.34
N ARG A 130 40.08 11.56 -16.23
CA ARG A 130 41.02 11.29 -15.11
C ARG A 130 41.15 12.48 -14.16
N ALA A 131 40.12 13.32 -14.08
CA ALA A 131 40.11 14.48 -13.21
C ALA A 131 40.30 14.09 -11.74
N HIS A 132 41.11 14.87 -11.01
CA HIS A 132 41.31 14.64 -9.59
C HIS A 132 40.19 15.30 -8.75
N PRO A 133 39.61 14.62 -7.74
CA PRO A 133 38.53 15.19 -6.90
C PRO A 133 38.90 16.46 -6.14
N SER A 134 40.19 16.68 -5.84
CA SER A 134 40.66 17.92 -5.20
C SER A 134 40.49 19.18 -6.07
N LEU A 135 40.31 19.02 -7.39
CA LEU A 135 40.24 20.13 -8.34
C LEU A 135 38.82 20.60 -8.63
N VAL A 136 37.83 20.13 -7.87
CA VAL A 136 36.45 20.58 -7.96
C VAL A 136 36.36 22.06 -7.56
N LEU A 137 35.59 22.83 -8.32
CA LEU A 137 35.41 24.28 -8.16
C LEU A 137 33.94 24.64 -7.96
N ARG A 138 33.70 25.87 -7.52
CA ARG A 138 32.34 26.45 -7.42
C ARG A 138 31.57 26.34 -8.75
N SER A 139 32.24 26.54 -9.89
CA SER A 139 31.63 26.40 -11.21
C SER A 139 31.06 25.01 -11.47
N ASP A 140 31.68 23.96 -10.91
CA ASP A 140 31.20 22.59 -11.09
C ASP A 140 29.92 22.34 -10.28
N PHE A 141 29.76 22.96 -9.11
CA PHE A 141 28.52 22.91 -8.34
C PHE A 141 27.37 23.64 -9.05
N ILE A 142 27.66 24.80 -9.65
CA ILE A 142 26.66 25.54 -10.46
C ILE A 142 26.23 24.68 -11.66
N ALA A 143 27.17 24.13 -12.42
CA ALA A 143 26.85 23.28 -13.55
C ALA A 143 26.16 21.97 -13.13
N ALA A 144 26.52 21.38 -11.99
CA ALA A 144 25.82 20.22 -11.44
C ALA A 144 24.35 20.55 -11.11
N ASP A 145 24.09 21.72 -10.52
CA ASP A 145 22.72 22.15 -10.24
C ASP A 145 21.90 22.37 -11.52
N ILE A 146 22.51 22.92 -12.58
CA ILE A 146 21.87 23.04 -13.90
C ILE A 146 21.49 21.66 -14.47
N VAL A 147 22.37 20.65 -14.34
CA VAL A 147 22.04 19.28 -14.79
C VAL A 147 20.82 18.73 -14.03
N LEU A 148 20.65 19.08 -12.75
CA LEU A 148 19.53 18.65 -11.93
C LEU A 148 18.20 19.31 -12.32
N GLU A 149 18.18 20.42 -13.08
CA GLU A 149 16.95 21.09 -13.54
C GLU A 149 16.06 20.19 -14.41
N LYS A 150 16.65 19.19 -15.08
CA LYS A 150 15.92 18.24 -15.93
C LYS A 150 15.04 17.26 -15.12
N LEU A 151 15.09 17.31 -13.79
CA LEU A 151 14.35 16.44 -12.90
C LEU A 151 13.05 17.10 -12.42
N ALA A 152 12.13 16.30 -11.90
CA ALA A 152 10.95 16.82 -11.22
C ALA A 152 11.37 17.77 -10.06
N PRO A 153 10.64 18.88 -9.81
CA PRO A 153 11.04 19.93 -8.86
C PRO A 153 11.45 19.41 -7.47
N GLU A 154 10.69 18.47 -6.91
CA GLU A 154 10.99 17.84 -5.61
C GLU A 154 12.31 17.05 -5.64
N SER A 155 12.57 16.34 -6.74
CA SER A 155 13.81 15.57 -6.89
C SER A 155 15.02 16.47 -7.14
N ALA A 156 14.85 17.54 -7.92
CA ALA A 156 15.88 18.55 -8.13
C ALA A 156 16.27 19.22 -6.80
N TYR A 157 15.28 19.67 -6.01
CA TYR A 157 15.52 20.27 -4.69
C TYR A 157 16.25 19.31 -3.73
N ARG A 158 15.76 18.07 -3.56
CA ARG A 158 16.40 17.09 -2.66
C ARG A 158 17.85 16.80 -3.05
N ARG A 159 18.16 16.77 -4.35
CA ARG A 159 19.53 16.54 -4.85
C ARG A 159 20.40 17.80 -4.72
N ALA A 160 19.85 19.00 -4.85
CA ALA A 160 20.55 20.25 -4.57
C ALA A 160 20.89 20.41 -3.08
N VAL A 161 20.00 19.98 -2.17
CA VAL A 161 20.32 19.83 -0.74
C VAL A 161 21.46 18.82 -0.57
N GLY A 162 21.42 17.69 -1.30
CA GLY A 162 22.50 16.71 -1.32
C GLY A 162 23.85 17.26 -1.79
N LEU A 163 23.87 18.18 -2.78
CA LEU A 163 25.08 18.90 -3.19
C LEU A 163 25.63 19.79 -2.08
N SER A 164 24.76 20.46 -1.32
CA SER A 164 25.17 21.28 -0.17
C SER A 164 25.84 20.42 0.90
N VAL A 165 25.22 19.29 1.26
CA VAL A 165 25.81 18.36 2.24
C VAL A 165 27.13 17.76 1.75
N PHE A 166 27.26 17.49 0.45
CA PHE A 166 28.53 17.05 -0.12
C PHE A 166 29.59 18.15 -0.02
N LEU A 167 29.24 19.40 -0.33
CA LEU A 167 30.14 20.55 -0.21
C LEU A 167 30.67 20.73 1.22
N ASP A 168 29.76 20.69 2.20
CA ASP A 168 30.11 20.84 3.62
C ASP A 168 31.10 19.75 4.04
N LEU A 169 30.80 18.48 3.71
CA LEU A 169 31.70 17.35 3.98
C LEU A 169 33.10 17.58 3.39
N MET A 170 33.18 18.07 2.15
CA MET A 170 34.45 18.29 1.47
C MET A 170 35.27 19.40 2.11
N ASN A 171 34.62 20.50 2.49
CA ASN A 171 35.28 21.63 3.14
C ASN A 171 35.71 21.27 4.57
N ASP A 172 34.84 20.63 5.35
CA ASP A 172 35.10 20.26 6.76
C ASP A 172 36.28 19.28 6.88
N ASN A 173 36.49 18.44 5.86
CA ASN A 173 37.59 17.49 5.78
C ASN A 173 38.78 18.00 4.95
N PHE A 174 38.78 19.26 4.51
CA PHE A 174 39.86 19.89 3.73
C PHE A 174 40.25 19.09 2.47
N LEU A 175 39.26 18.52 1.79
CA LEU A 175 39.47 17.61 0.65
C LEU A 175 39.60 18.35 -0.70
N PHE A 176 39.27 19.64 -0.74
CA PHE A 176 39.49 20.48 -1.92
C PHE A 176 40.84 21.17 -1.89
N ALA A 177 41.44 21.39 -3.06
CA ALA A 177 42.64 22.20 -3.20
C ALA A 177 42.44 23.65 -2.73
N LYS A 178 41.21 24.16 -2.82
CA LYS A 178 40.77 25.45 -2.27
C LYS A 178 39.36 25.30 -1.71
N PRO A 179 39.03 25.92 -0.56
CA PRO A 179 37.66 25.91 -0.05
C PRO A 179 36.67 26.42 -1.10
N VAL A 180 35.56 25.70 -1.25
CA VAL A 180 34.52 26.02 -2.24
C VAL A 180 33.30 26.55 -1.50
N SER A 181 32.69 27.62 -1.99
CA SER A 181 31.41 28.12 -1.49
C SER A 181 30.34 28.06 -2.57
N TRP A 182 29.21 27.43 -2.25
CA TRP A 182 28.02 27.38 -3.08
C TRP A 182 26.80 27.23 -2.17
N LYS A 183 25.69 27.83 -2.57
CA LYS A 183 24.42 27.78 -1.83
C LYS A 183 23.33 27.34 -2.79
N ASN A 184 22.50 26.39 -2.35
CA ASN A 184 21.31 25.99 -3.07
C ASN A 184 20.38 27.21 -3.23
N GLN A 185 20.10 27.59 -4.48
CA GLN A 185 19.20 28.71 -4.82
C GLN A 185 17.77 28.27 -5.06
N ARG A 186 17.49 26.95 -5.04
CA ARG A 186 16.16 26.42 -5.26
C ARG A 186 15.30 26.65 -4.04
N ASP A 187 14.11 27.20 -4.28
CA ASP A 187 13.08 27.26 -3.27
C ASP A 187 12.71 25.84 -2.81
N LYS A 188 12.49 25.70 -1.49
CA LYS A 188 11.90 24.49 -0.96
C LYS A 188 10.55 24.32 -1.63
N PRO A 189 10.30 23.22 -2.36
CA PRO A 189 9.00 22.97 -2.94
C PRO A 189 7.96 23.05 -1.83
N ILE A 190 6.90 23.81 -2.05
CA ILE A 190 5.77 23.87 -1.12
C ILE A 190 5.33 22.42 -0.90
N GLU A 191 5.27 21.99 0.35
CA GLU A 191 4.75 20.67 0.65
C GLU A 191 3.30 20.64 0.15
N MET A 192 3.06 19.89 -0.93
CA MET A 192 1.75 19.84 -1.63
C MET A 192 0.56 19.58 -0.70
N ARG A 193 0.78 19.08 0.51
CA ARG A 193 -0.30 18.86 1.49
C ARG A 193 -0.80 20.15 2.15
N LEU A 194 0.09 21.14 2.28
CA LEU A 194 -0.12 22.46 2.88
C LEU A 194 -0.55 23.52 1.85
N ASP A 195 -0.48 23.21 0.56
CA ASP A 195 -0.87 24.16 -0.50
C ASP A 195 -2.39 24.23 -0.69
N ILE A 196 -2.97 25.39 -0.39
CA ILE A 196 -4.41 25.70 -0.48
C ILE A 196 -4.71 26.52 -1.75
N SER A 197 -3.75 26.68 -2.67
CA SER A 197 -3.99 27.40 -3.93
C SER A 197 -5.09 26.76 -4.78
N ASP A 198 -5.72 27.57 -5.65
CA ASP A 198 -6.72 27.13 -6.62
C ASP A 198 -6.16 26.05 -7.57
N GLU A 199 -4.88 26.11 -7.89
CA GLU A 199 -4.20 25.09 -8.71
C GLU A 199 -4.04 23.76 -7.97
N SER A 200 -3.80 23.82 -6.67
CA SER A 200 -3.77 22.63 -5.81
C SER A 200 -5.17 22.08 -5.57
N GLU A 201 -6.21 22.92 -5.52
CA GLU A 201 -7.61 22.48 -5.49
C GLU A 201 -8.01 21.78 -6.79
N LYS A 202 -7.70 22.37 -7.95
CA LYS A 202 -7.92 21.73 -9.27
C LYS A 202 -7.25 20.36 -9.37
N ARG A 203 -5.98 20.27 -8.94
CA ARG A 203 -5.26 18.99 -8.90
C ARG A 203 -5.78 18.00 -7.85
N ARG A 204 -6.49 18.46 -6.82
CA ARG A 204 -7.20 17.59 -5.87
C ARG A 204 -8.47 17.05 -6.51
N VAL A 205 -9.22 17.89 -7.21
CA VAL A 205 -10.42 17.52 -7.97
C VAL A 205 -10.08 16.48 -9.04
N GLU A 206 -8.99 16.65 -9.78
CA GLU A 206 -8.50 15.65 -10.75
C GLU A 206 -8.13 14.29 -10.13
N LYS A 207 -7.90 14.23 -8.82
CA LYS A 207 -7.54 13.01 -8.07
C LYS A 207 -8.70 12.49 -7.21
N MET A 208 -9.89 13.06 -7.37
CA MET A 208 -11.10 12.55 -6.73
C MET A 208 -11.80 11.58 -7.68
N PRO A 209 -12.37 10.49 -7.15
CA PRO A 209 -13.25 9.64 -7.93
C PRO A 209 -14.50 10.44 -8.32
N SER A 210 -15.11 10.11 -9.45
CA SER A 210 -16.42 10.66 -9.78
C SER A 210 -17.44 10.24 -8.72
N MET A 211 -18.45 11.08 -8.48
CA MET A 211 -19.54 10.70 -7.58
C MET A 211 -20.30 9.48 -8.10
N LYS A 212 -20.35 9.29 -9.43
CA LYS A 212 -20.90 8.08 -10.04
C LYS A 212 -20.14 6.83 -9.62
N ALA A 213 -18.81 6.86 -9.63
CA ALA A 213 -17.98 5.75 -9.16
C ALA A 213 -18.25 5.40 -7.69
N VAL A 214 -18.33 6.41 -6.82
CA VAL A 214 -18.61 6.21 -5.38
C VAL A 214 -19.99 5.60 -5.15
N VAL A 215 -21.03 6.17 -5.76
CA VAL A 215 -22.41 5.68 -5.63
C VAL A 215 -22.55 4.27 -6.20
N SER A 216 -21.95 4.01 -7.38
CA SER A 216 -22.02 2.69 -8.02
C SER A 216 -21.33 1.62 -7.19
N LEU A 217 -20.21 1.95 -6.54
CA LEU A 217 -19.53 1.05 -5.61
C LEU A 217 -20.41 0.69 -4.40
N ILE A 218 -21.08 1.68 -3.80
CA ILE A 218 -21.99 1.44 -2.68
C ILE A 218 -23.20 0.61 -3.12
N GLN A 219 -23.76 0.89 -4.29
CA GLN A 219 -24.86 0.13 -4.87
C GLN A 219 -24.48 -1.34 -5.08
N MET A 220 -23.31 -1.62 -5.65
CA MET A 220 -22.79 -2.99 -5.80
C MET A 220 -22.56 -3.67 -4.45
N ALA A 221 -22.09 -2.93 -3.43
CA ALA A 221 -21.94 -3.48 -2.09
C ALA A 221 -23.29 -3.83 -1.45
N MET A 222 -24.33 -3.01 -1.67
CA MET A 222 -25.70 -3.33 -1.26
C MET A 222 -26.19 -4.60 -1.97
N TRP A 223 -25.94 -4.74 -3.28
CA TRP A 223 -26.28 -5.97 -4.02
C TRP A 223 -25.53 -7.20 -3.48
N ALA A 224 -24.25 -7.06 -3.12
CA ALA A 224 -23.47 -8.14 -2.50
C ALA A 224 -24.00 -8.56 -1.12
N LEU A 225 -24.70 -7.66 -0.43
CA LEU A 225 -25.37 -7.89 0.85
C LEU A 225 -26.80 -8.42 0.70
N ASP A 226 -27.46 -8.20 -0.44
CA ASP A 226 -28.88 -8.50 -0.69
C ASP A 226 -29.26 -9.98 -0.68
N GLY A 227 -28.30 -10.90 -0.48
CA GLY A 227 -28.63 -12.26 -0.01
C GLY A 227 -29.17 -12.32 1.43
N GLU A 228 -29.06 -11.24 2.21
CA GLU A 228 -29.45 -11.17 3.64
C GLU A 228 -30.52 -10.12 3.97
N LEU A 229 -30.88 -9.25 3.01
CA LEU A 229 -31.73 -8.08 3.24
C LEU A 229 -33.15 -8.19 2.65
N TYR A 230 -33.53 -9.36 2.12
CA TYR A 230 -34.90 -9.66 1.70
C TYR A 230 -35.83 -9.73 2.90
N MET A 231 -36.23 -8.57 3.43
CA MET A 231 -37.47 -8.38 4.20
C MET A 231 -37.85 -6.91 4.47
N LYS A 232 -37.27 -5.87 3.82
CA LYS A 232 -37.69 -4.48 4.14
C LYS A 232 -37.37 -3.32 3.17
N ILE A 233 -37.17 -3.56 1.87
CA ILE A 233 -37.16 -2.46 0.88
C ILE A 233 -38.33 -2.69 -0.09
N PRO A 234 -39.28 -1.74 -0.25
CA PRO A 234 -40.37 -1.87 -1.21
C PRO A 234 -39.80 -1.95 -2.62
N VAL A 235 -39.99 -3.12 -3.22
CA VAL A 235 -39.64 -3.44 -4.61
C VAL A 235 -40.64 -2.76 -5.51
N ASP A 236 -40.34 -1.57 -6.06
CA ASP A 236 -41.13 -1.04 -7.19
C ASP A 236 -40.47 0.12 -7.97
N LEU A 237 -39.19 0.01 -8.40
CA LEU A 237 -38.57 1.06 -9.25
C LEU A 237 -37.60 0.56 -10.35
N THR A 238 -37.76 -0.63 -10.92
CA THR A 238 -37.07 -0.99 -12.18
C THR A 238 -38.06 -1.05 -13.34
N ALA A 239 -38.55 0.11 -13.78
CA ALA A 239 -39.49 0.20 -14.90
C ALA A 239 -38.84 0.33 -16.28
N ASN A 240 -37.50 0.45 -16.40
CA ASN A 240 -36.84 0.56 -17.71
C ASN A 240 -35.57 -0.28 -17.80
N ALA A 241 -35.76 -1.58 -17.96
CA ALA A 241 -34.96 -2.49 -18.79
C ALA A 241 -35.47 -3.90 -18.52
N GLU A 242 -35.73 -4.65 -19.57
CA GLU A 242 -36.06 -6.09 -19.54
C GLU A 242 -34.89 -6.89 -18.92
N TRP A 243 -34.74 -6.86 -17.61
CA TRP A 243 -33.80 -7.67 -16.86
C TRP A 243 -34.57 -8.74 -16.11
N SER A 244 -34.60 -9.94 -16.71
CA SER A 244 -35.30 -11.10 -16.18
C SER A 244 -34.86 -11.42 -14.76
N PHE A 245 -35.85 -11.69 -13.92
CA PHE A 245 -35.77 -11.97 -12.49
C PHE A 245 -34.75 -13.08 -12.14
N ASP A 246 -34.47 -14.02 -13.05
CA ASP A 246 -33.48 -15.09 -12.87
C ASP A 246 -32.02 -14.62 -12.92
N ARG A 247 -31.69 -13.53 -13.62
CA ARG A 247 -30.33 -12.95 -13.62
C ARG A 247 -30.04 -12.12 -12.36
N LYS A 248 -31.07 -11.70 -11.62
CA LYS A 248 -30.93 -10.96 -10.34
C LYS A 248 -30.41 -11.84 -9.20
N ARG A 249 -30.48 -13.17 -9.33
CA ARG A 249 -30.07 -14.14 -8.31
C ARG A 249 -28.54 -14.35 -8.21
N GLU A 250 -27.79 -13.88 -9.21
CA GLU A 250 -26.35 -14.15 -9.41
C GLU A 250 -25.50 -12.87 -9.22
N TYR A 251 -25.89 -11.99 -8.31
CA TYR A 251 -25.24 -10.68 -8.15
C TYR A 251 -24.13 -10.66 -7.09
N CYS A 252 -22.97 -10.13 -7.49
CA CYS A 252 -21.66 -10.20 -6.81
C CYS A 252 -21.21 -11.64 -6.50
N ASP A 253 -20.49 -12.24 -7.45
CA ASP A 253 -19.97 -13.59 -7.29
C ASP A 253 -18.95 -13.69 -6.13
N GLU A 254 -18.64 -14.91 -5.70
CA GLU A 254 -17.62 -15.16 -4.67
C GLU A 254 -16.24 -14.56 -5.02
N LYS A 255 -16.00 -14.20 -6.30
CA LYS A 255 -14.72 -13.67 -6.77
C LYS A 255 -14.59 -12.18 -6.48
N ASP A 256 -15.59 -11.39 -6.86
CA ASP A 256 -15.54 -9.92 -6.80
C ASP A 256 -16.16 -9.37 -5.50
N GLY A 257 -17.11 -10.09 -4.91
CA GLY A 257 -17.84 -9.68 -3.70
C GLY A 257 -16.94 -9.18 -2.57
N PRO A 258 -15.88 -9.92 -2.16
CA PRO A 258 -14.98 -9.45 -1.11
C PRO A 258 -14.30 -8.11 -1.45
N VAL A 259 -13.91 -7.89 -2.71
CA VAL A 259 -13.25 -6.66 -3.13
C VAL A 259 -14.22 -5.48 -3.11
N ILE A 260 -15.42 -5.66 -3.65
CA ILE A 260 -16.50 -4.64 -3.65
C ILE A 260 -16.84 -4.24 -2.22
N LEU A 261 -17.11 -5.22 -1.36
CA LEU A 261 -17.44 -5.01 0.05
C LEU A 261 -16.31 -4.31 0.82
N GLY A 262 -15.06 -4.72 0.59
CA GLY A 262 -13.89 -4.08 1.19
C GLY A 262 -13.71 -2.63 0.73
N MET A 263 -13.86 -2.36 -0.57
CA MET A 263 -13.75 -1.01 -1.12
C MET A 263 -14.86 -0.10 -0.60
N ALA A 264 -16.09 -0.60 -0.51
CA ALA A 264 -17.20 0.12 0.11
C ALA A 264 -16.91 0.45 1.58
N LEU A 265 -16.41 -0.51 2.37
CA LEU A 265 -15.99 -0.27 3.75
C LEU A 265 -14.87 0.80 3.84
N GLY A 266 -13.95 0.81 2.87
CA GLY A 266 -12.95 1.84 2.69
C GLY A 266 -13.54 3.23 2.42
N ALA A 267 -14.51 3.31 1.51
CA ALA A 267 -15.21 4.53 1.13
C ALA A 267 -16.09 5.10 2.27
N LEU A 268 -16.65 4.23 3.12
CA LEU A 268 -17.51 4.57 4.25
C LEU A 268 -16.78 5.06 5.51
N GLY A 269 -15.44 5.09 5.50
CA GLY A 269 -14.69 5.82 6.53
C GLY A 269 -13.55 5.14 7.23
N LEU A 270 -13.07 4.01 6.72
CA LEU A 270 -11.90 3.38 7.30
C LEU A 270 -10.59 4.16 7.13
N ASN A 271 -10.51 5.20 6.29
CA ASN A 271 -9.28 5.98 6.00
C ASN A 271 -8.00 5.11 5.97
N CYS A 272 -8.10 3.92 5.39
CA CYS A 272 -7.08 2.88 5.50
C CYS A 272 -6.32 2.74 4.18
N ARG A 273 -5.11 2.20 4.22
CA ARG A 273 -4.46 1.80 2.95
C ARG A 273 -5.16 0.54 2.46
N ILE A 274 -5.22 0.36 1.15
CA ILE A 274 -5.72 -0.88 0.57
C ILE A 274 -4.92 -2.10 1.05
N THR A 275 -3.62 -1.93 1.26
CA THR A 275 -2.75 -2.94 1.86
C THR A 275 -3.10 -3.24 3.32
N GLU A 276 -3.59 -2.26 4.08
CA GLU A 276 -4.04 -2.44 5.46
C GLU A 276 -5.41 -3.14 5.49
N LEU A 277 -6.32 -2.78 4.60
CA LEU A 277 -7.61 -3.46 4.42
C LEU A 277 -7.40 -4.93 4.05
N ALA A 278 -6.54 -5.21 3.06
CA ALA A 278 -6.20 -6.57 2.63
C ALA A 278 -5.51 -7.43 3.72
N LEU A 279 -5.00 -6.79 4.78
CA LEU A 279 -4.35 -7.44 5.93
C LEU A 279 -5.19 -7.30 7.21
N MET A 280 -6.45 -6.91 7.08
CA MET A 280 -7.35 -6.74 8.21
C MET A 280 -7.51 -8.06 8.98
N PRO A 281 -7.27 -8.07 10.30
CA PRO A 281 -7.50 -9.23 11.14
C PRO A 281 -8.98 -9.65 11.14
N PHE A 282 -9.25 -10.94 11.27
CA PHE A 282 -10.61 -11.48 11.35
C PHE A 282 -11.36 -10.99 12.61
N ASN A 283 -10.62 -10.77 13.70
CA ASN A 283 -11.11 -10.21 14.95
C ASN A 283 -10.98 -8.68 15.01
N ALA A 284 -11.05 -7.99 13.87
CA ALA A 284 -10.93 -6.53 13.82
C ALA A 284 -12.12 -5.78 14.41
N GLU A 285 -13.27 -6.43 14.64
CA GLU A 285 -14.42 -5.77 15.28
C GLU A 285 -14.08 -5.27 16.68
N SER A 286 -14.48 -4.04 16.95
CA SER A 286 -14.32 -3.37 18.23
C SER A 286 -15.56 -2.51 18.50
N PHE A 287 -15.83 -2.25 19.76
CA PHE A 287 -16.88 -1.32 20.18
C PHE A 287 -16.22 -0.22 21.01
N THR A 288 -16.73 1.01 20.91
CA THR A 288 -16.27 2.13 21.72
C THR A 288 -17.42 2.66 22.55
N LEU A 289 -17.20 2.84 23.85
CA LEU A 289 -18.17 3.46 24.75
C LEU A 289 -18.38 4.94 24.36
N ALA A 290 -19.53 5.52 24.71
CA ALA A 290 -19.87 6.93 24.46
C ALA A 290 -18.89 7.98 25.07
N LYS A 291 -17.87 7.53 25.82
CA LYS A 291 -16.80 8.35 26.43
C LYS A 291 -15.38 7.99 25.94
N GLY A 292 -15.23 7.16 24.90
CA GLY A 292 -13.94 6.85 24.30
C GLY A 292 -13.08 5.82 25.05
N GLU A 293 -13.65 5.16 26.05
CA GLU A 293 -13.01 4.00 26.68
C GLU A 293 -13.31 2.72 25.88
N LEU A 294 -12.28 1.88 25.75
CA LEU A 294 -12.37 0.53 25.20
C LEU A 294 -12.94 -0.39 26.28
N ASP A 295 -14.04 -1.09 25.99
CA ASP A 295 -14.55 -2.13 26.90
C ASP A 295 -13.54 -3.28 26.99
N SER A 296 -13.15 -3.63 28.21
CA SER A 296 -12.24 -4.73 28.52
C SER A 296 -12.92 -6.10 28.42
N ASP A 297 -14.26 -6.16 28.49
CA ASP A 297 -14.98 -7.41 28.78
C ASP A 297 -16.10 -7.76 27.76
N GLY A 298 -16.29 -6.97 26.72
CA GLY A 298 -16.91 -7.40 25.46
C GLY A 298 -18.41 -7.68 25.50
N ILE A 299 -19.15 -7.13 26.46
CA ILE A 299 -20.62 -7.14 26.44
C ILE A 299 -21.11 -5.81 27.02
N ALA A 300 -21.35 -4.85 26.14
CA ALA A 300 -22.08 -3.64 26.47
C ALA A 300 -23.46 -3.69 25.81
N GLU A 301 -24.49 -3.66 26.65
CA GLU A 301 -25.87 -3.38 26.27
C GLU A 301 -26.00 -1.85 26.12
N ASP A 302 -26.68 -1.44 25.04
CA ASP A 302 -27.09 -0.09 24.63
C ASP A 302 -26.16 0.70 23.65
N GLU A 303 -26.48 0.58 22.35
CA GLU A 303 -26.10 1.45 21.21
C GLU A 303 -24.63 1.98 21.10
N ASP A 304 -23.64 1.15 21.40
CA ASP A 304 -22.22 1.47 21.20
C ASP A 304 -21.79 1.62 19.72
N ARG A 305 -20.94 2.62 19.48
CA ARG A 305 -20.42 2.97 18.16
C ARG A 305 -19.55 1.84 17.61
N PHE A 306 -20.00 1.22 16.51
CA PHE A 306 -19.25 0.16 15.82
C PHE A 306 -17.91 0.69 15.31
N ALA A 307 -16.85 -0.05 15.57
CA ALA A 307 -15.52 0.32 15.15
C ALA A 307 -14.73 -0.89 14.64
N LEU A 308 -13.66 -0.60 13.89
CA LEU A 308 -12.68 -1.60 13.48
C LEU A 308 -11.30 -1.24 14.03
N ARG A 309 -10.62 -2.23 14.59
CA ARG A 309 -9.31 -2.10 15.22
C ARG A 309 -8.28 -2.99 14.53
N TRP A 310 -7.16 -2.40 14.14
CA TRP A 310 -6.00 -3.16 13.66
C TRP A 310 -4.69 -2.38 13.78
N LYS A 311 -3.57 -3.08 13.58
CA LYS A 311 -2.23 -2.49 13.59
C LYS A 311 -1.88 -1.92 12.21
N PRO A 312 -1.59 -0.62 12.07
CA PRO A 312 -1.20 -0.04 10.79
C PRO A 312 0.12 -0.62 10.26
N VAL A 313 0.18 -0.88 8.96
CA VAL A 313 1.38 -1.43 8.27
C VAL A 313 2.59 -0.49 8.43
N LYS A 314 2.36 0.81 8.58
CA LYS A 314 3.42 1.81 8.81
C LYS A 314 3.96 1.82 10.24
N GLY A 315 3.68 0.81 11.05
CA GLY A 315 4.31 0.60 12.36
C GLY A 315 3.75 1.49 13.48
N GLY A 316 2.60 2.13 13.26
CA GLY A 316 1.86 2.81 14.32
C GLY A 316 1.33 1.81 15.35
N ALA A 317 0.93 2.32 16.53
CA ALA A 317 0.20 1.52 17.51
C ALA A 317 -1.13 1.02 16.92
N PRO A 318 -1.71 -0.09 17.43
CA PRO A 318 -3.06 -0.51 17.05
C PRO A 318 -4.05 0.65 17.20
N MET A 319 -4.80 0.94 16.14
CA MET A 319 -5.75 2.06 16.10
C MET A 319 -7.17 1.52 15.98
N VAL A 320 -8.10 2.20 16.66
CA VAL A 320 -9.55 1.98 16.54
C VAL A 320 -10.09 3.00 15.55
N LYS A 321 -10.98 2.56 14.66
CA LYS A 321 -11.60 3.38 13.62
C LYS A 321 -13.12 3.26 13.74
N PRO A 322 -13.79 4.23 14.40
CA PRO A 322 -15.23 4.20 14.57
C PRO A 322 -15.95 4.57 13.26
N PHE A 323 -17.15 4.01 13.08
CA PHE A 323 -18.11 4.46 12.08
C PHE A 323 -19.14 5.39 12.73
N SER A 324 -19.77 6.28 11.95
CA SER A 324 -20.90 7.07 12.46
C SER A 324 -22.09 6.16 12.79
N ARG A 325 -23.01 6.67 13.60
CA ARG A 325 -24.24 5.96 13.98
C ARG A 325 -25.04 5.47 12.76
N GLU A 326 -25.09 6.29 11.71
CA GLU A 326 -25.84 6.01 10.48
C GLU A 326 -25.20 4.90 9.65
N LEU A 327 -23.86 4.87 9.58
CA LEU A 327 -23.12 3.90 8.76
C LEU A 327 -22.75 2.63 9.51
N ALA A 328 -22.81 2.63 10.85
CA ALA A 328 -22.46 1.50 11.70
C ALA A 328 -23.25 0.23 11.34
N GLY A 329 -24.56 0.35 11.07
CA GLY A 329 -25.39 -0.78 10.66
C GLY A 329 -24.93 -1.40 9.34
N PHE A 330 -24.66 -0.56 8.33
CA PHE A 330 -24.19 -1.01 7.02
C PHE A 330 -22.78 -1.63 7.09
N ALA A 331 -21.88 -1.01 7.84
CA ALA A 331 -20.52 -1.52 8.07
C ALA A 331 -20.54 -2.90 8.77
N LYS A 332 -21.42 -3.11 9.76
CA LYS A 332 -21.60 -4.43 10.42
C LYS A 332 -22.03 -5.50 9.42
N LEU A 333 -22.98 -5.18 8.52
CA LEU A 333 -23.43 -6.12 7.48
C LEU A 333 -22.29 -6.50 6.53
N ILE A 334 -21.51 -5.52 6.07
CA ILE A 334 -20.32 -5.74 5.23
C ILE A 334 -19.33 -6.68 5.93
N VAL A 335 -18.99 -6.38 7.19
CA VAL A 335 -18.03 -7.19 7.95
C VAL A 335 -18.57 -8.61 8.15
N GLY A 336 -19.85 -8.77 8.49
CA GLY A 336 -20.49 -10.09 8.60
C GLY A 336 -20.39 -10.91 7.31
N LYS A 337 -20.63 -10.29 6.15
CA LYS A 337 -20.51 -10.94 4.85
C LYS A 337 -19.08 -11.32 4.51
N LEU A 338 -18.12 -10.43 4.75
CA LEU A 338 -16.70 -10.72 4.58
C LEU A 338 -16.23 -11.88 5.47
N LYS A 339 -16.73 -11.97 6.71
CA LYS A 339 -16.42 -13.08 7.61
C LYS A 339 -16.88 -14.44 7.09
N ARG A 340 -18.08 -14.50 6.49
CA ARG A 340 -18.62 -15.73 5.88
C ARG A 340 -17.88 -16.10 4.59
N LEU A 341 -17.63 -15.13 3.71
CA LEU A 341 -16.89 -15.36 2.46
C LEU A 341 -15.47 -15.87 2.70
N SER A 342 -14.82 -15.42 3.77
CA SER A 342 -13.48 -15.85 4.16
C SER A 342 -13.45 -17.12 5.02
N GLU A 343 -14.60 -17.67 5.43
CA GLU A 343 -14.66 -18.77 6.38
C GLU A 343 -13.97 -20.04 5.85
N GLN A 344 -14.37 -20.52 4.67
CA GLN A 344 -13.81 -21.73 4.08
C GLN A 344 -12.29 -21.60 3.80
N PRO A 345 -11.80 -20.52 3.15
CA PRO A 345 -10.37 -20.28 3.01
C PRO A 345 -9.59 -20.29 4.35
N ARG A 346 -10.15 -19.68 5.41
CA ARG A 346 -9.50 -19.65 6.73
C ARG A 346 -9.49 -21.02 7.40
N ARG A 347 -10.54 -21.84 7.24
CA ARG A 347 -10.56 -23.23 7.73
C ARG A 347 -9.45 -24.05 7.06
N VAL A 348 -9.30 -23.91 5.75
CA VAL A 348 -8.22 -24.55 4.98
C VAL A 348 -6.85 -24.06 5.45
N ALA A 349 -6.67 -22.75 5.65
CA ALA A 349 -5.44 -22.21 6.23
C ALA A 349 -5.17 -22.78 7.63
N LYS A 350 -6.20 -22.89 8.47
CA LYS A 350 -6.07 -23.45 9.82
C LYS A 350 -5.67 -24.92 9.82
N HIS A 351 -6.19 -25.69 8.86
CA HIS A 351 -5.78 -27.08 8.68
C HIS A 351 -4.27 -27.20 8.43
N TYR A 352 -3.71 -26.42 7.50
CA TYR A 352 -2.27 -26.45 7.21
C TYR A 352 -1.40 -25.84 8.32
N GLU A 353 -1.95 -24.96 9.17
CA GLU A 353 -1.25 -24.52 10.38
C GLU A 353 -1.06 -25.65 11.38
N CYS A 354 -2.07 -26.50 11.55
CA CYS A 354 -2.04 -27.63 12.47
C CYS A 354 -1.37 -28.86 11.85
N ASN A 355 -1.50 -29.05 10.53
CA ASN A 355 -1.06 -30.21 9.78
C ASN A 355 -0.32 -29.80 8.48
N PRO A 356 0.92 -29.29 8.56
CA PRO A 356 1.60 -28.67 7.41
C PRO A 356 1.84 -29.58 6.21
N SER A 357 1.96 -30.89 6.45
CA SER A 357 2.25 -31.90 5.43
C SER A 357 1.05 -32.73 4.99
N VAL A 358 -0.15 -32.44 5.52
CA VAL A 358 -1.37 -33.20 5.22
C VAL A 358 -2.26 -32.35 4.33
N LEU A 359 -2.52 -32.80 3.10
CA LEU A 359 -3.43 -32.08 2.19
C LEU A 359 -4.81 -31.95 2.83
N TYR A 360 -5.37 -30.73 2.83
CA TYR A 360 -6.78 -30.54 3.18
C TYR A 360 -7.64 -31.19 2.12
N LEU A 361 -8.57 -32.06 2.53
CA LEU A 361 -9.59 -32.62 1.65
C LEU A 361 -10.97 -32.26 2.21
N PRO A 362 -11.88 -31.74 1.37
CA PRO A 362 -13.28 -31.66 1.72
C PRO A 362 -13.84 -33.05 2.12
N PRO A 363 -14.84 -33.12 3.02
CA PRO A 363 -15.42 -34.40 3.46
C PRO A 363 -15.84 -35.33 2.32
N GLU A 364 -16.36 -34.75 1.22
CA GLU A 364 -16.77 -35.48 0.02
C GLU A 364 -15.61 -36.12 -0.76
N LEU A 365 -14.37 -35.65 -0.55
CA LEU A 365 -13.16 -36.18 -1.19
C LEU A 365 -12.27 -37.00 -0.24
N GLU A 366 -12.66 -37.20 1.02
CA GLU A 366 -11.82 -37.94 1.99
C GLU A 366 -11.58 -39.42 1.60
N TYR A 367 -12.46 -40.00 0.78
CA TYR A 367 -12.25 -41.36 0.25
C TYR A 367 -10.97 -41.48 -0.59
N ILE A 368 -10.52 -40.38 -1.21
CA ILE A 368 -9.33 -40.31 -2.06
C ILE A 368 -8.05 -40.64 -1.28
N ARG A 369 -8.00 -40.43 0.04
CA ARG A 369 -6.82 -40.78 0.85
C ARG A 369 -6.47 -42.26 0.81
N LYS A 370 -7.46 -43.12 0.52
CA LYS A 370 -7.27 -44.57 0.42
C LYS A 370 -6.83 -45.01 -0.98
N CYS A 371 -6.86 -44.10 -1.95
CA CYS A 371 -6.54 -44.36 -3.34
C CYS A 371 -5.07 -44.05 -3.63
N THR A 372 -4.33 -44.99 -4.19
CA THR A 372 -2.98 -44.71 -4.73
C THR A 372 -3.06 -43.98 -6.07
N TRP A 373 -4.09 -44.28 -6.86
CA TRP A 373 -4.30 -43.78 -8.22
C TRP A 373 -5.71 -43.21 -8.34
N LEU A 374 -5.82 -42.05 -8.96
CA LEU A 374 -7.07 -41.33 -9.18
C LEU A 374 -7.42 -41.28 -10.66
N THR A 375 -8.72 -41.33 -10.94
CA THR A 375 -9.27 -41.04 -12.26
C THR A 375 -9.05 -39.58 -12.61
N GLU A 376 -9.06 -39.24 -13.90
CA GLU A 376 -8.95 -37.84 -14.32
C GLU A 376 -10.06 -36.97 -13.75
N MET A 377 -11.27 -37.52 -13.59
CA MET A 377 -12.40 -36.81 -12.99
C MET A 377 -12.13 -36.46 -11.52
N ASP A 378 -11.60 -37.39 -10.72
CA ASP A 378 -11.31 -37.15 -9.31
C ASP A 378 -10.11 -36.22 -9.14
N ALA A 379 -9.07 -36.37 -9.97
CA ALA A 379 -7.93 -35.46 -9.99
C ALA A 379 -8.33 -34.03 -10.43
N SER A 380 -9.20 -33.89 -11.43
CA SER A 380 -9.77 -32.61 -11.88
C SER A 380 -10.57 -31.93 -10.77
N LYS A 381 -11.46 -32.67 -10.08
CA LYS A 381 -12.22 -32.16 -8.92
C LYS A 381 -11.30 -31.72 -7.78
N LEU A 382 -10.26 -32.50 -7.50
CA LEU A 382 -9.29 -32.21 -6.45
C LEU A 382 -8.52 -30.92 -6.74
N VAL A 383 -8.01 -30.76 -7.98
CA VAL A 383 -7.22 -29.58 -8.37
C VAL A 383 -8.11 -28.34 -8.55
N GLY A 384 -9.38 -28.52 -8.93
CA GLY A 384 -10.32 -27.43 -9.20
C GLY A 384 -10.18 -26.85 -10.61
N ILE A 385 -9.90 -27.70 -11.59
CA ILE A 385 -9.76 -27.35 -13.02
C ILE A 385 -10.59 -28.31 -13.87
N ASP A 386 -10.95 -27.93 -15.09
CA ASP A 386 -11.59 -28.84 -16.04
C ASP A 386 -10.66 -30.00 -16.44
N VAL A 387 -11.27 -31.13 -16.82
CA VAL A 387 -10.54 -32.35 -17.22
C VAL A 387 -9.63 -32.08 -18.43
N GLY A 388 -10.06 -31.25 -19.38
CA GLY A 388 -9.27 -30.91 -20.57
C GLY A 388 -7.96 -30.17 -20.26
N SER A 389 -7.93 -29.43 -19.15
CA SER A 389 -6.76 -28.70 -18.66
C SER A 389 -5.90 -29.50 -17.69
N LEU A 390 -6.38 -30.66 -17.23
CA LEU A 390 -5.69 -31.49 -16.24
C LEU A 390 -4.38 -32.05 -16.79
N ASP A 391 -4.36 -32.49 -18.04
CA ASP A 391 -3.18 -33.05 -18.69
C ASP A 391 -1.99 -32.09 -18.64
N VAL A 392 -2.19 -30.87 -19.13
CA VAL A 392 -1.20 -29.77 -19.12
C VAL A 392 -0.82 -29.39 -17.69
N TRP A 393 -1.77 -29.40 -16.75
CA TRP A 393 -1.48 -29.11 -15.36
C TRP A 393 -0.59 -30.18 -14.73
N CYS A 394 -0.88 -31.45 -14.94
CA CYS A 394 -0.12 -32.58 -14.42
C CYS A 394 1.32 -32.58 -14.95
N GLU A 395 1.51 -32.29 -16.24
CA GLU A 395 2.85 -32.15 -16.84
C GLU A 395 3.67 -31.03 -16.21
N ARG A 396 3.06 -29.85 -16.07
CA ARG A 396 3.74 -28.68 -15.48
C ARG A 396 4.13 -28.87 -14.02
N ASN A 397 3.41 -29.72 -13.29
CA ASN A 397 3.66 -30.00 -11.89
C ASN A 397 4.28 -31.38 -11.65
N LEU A 398 4.78 -32.03 -12.71
CA LEU A 398 5.52 -33.30 -12.65
C LEU A 398 4.74 -34.42 -11.94
N VAL A 399 3.42 -34.45 -12.13
CA VAL A 399 2.55 -35.48 -11.53
C VAL A 399 2.77 -36.81 -12.25
N ARG A 400 3.02 -37.88 -11.49
CA ARG A 400 3.14 -39.22 -12.06
C ARG A 400 1.79 -39.71 -12.56
N ARG A 401 1.80 -40.22 -13.79
CA ARG A 401 0.62 -40.73 -14.49
C ARG A 401 0.92 -42.11 -15.07
N LYS A 402 -0.12 -42.93 -15.18
CA LYS A 402 -0.06 -44.21 -15.90
C LYS A 402 -1.31 -44.38 -16.74
N ARG A 403 -1.22 -45.20 -17.78
CA ARG A 403 -2.40 -45.63 -18.52
C ARG A 403 -3.07 -46.77 -17.74
N GLY A 404 -4.38 -46.65 -17.55
CA GLY A 404 -5.25 -47.70 -17.01
C GLY A 404 -5.44 -48.83 -18.03
N GLY A 405 -5.97 -49.96 -17.56
CA GLY A 405 -6.30 -51.08 -18.43
C GLY A 405 -7.46 -50.74 -19.38
N SER A 406 -7.41 -51.27 -20.60
CA SER A 406 -8.41 -51.05 -21.66
C SER A 406 -9.77 -51.66 -21.30
N GLY A 407 -10.70 -50.83 -20.83
CA GLY A 407 -12.14 -51.12 -20.86
C GLY A 407 -12.78 -50.58 -22.15
N GLU A 408 -14.02 -50.99 -22.45
CA GLU A 408 -14.76 -50.72 -23.71
C GLU A 408 -15.00 -49.23 -24.07
N GLY A 409 -14.42 -48.27 -23.33
CA GLY A 409 -14.54 -46.82 -23.53
C GLY A 409 -13.24 -46.06 -23.84
N GLY A 410 -12.10 -46.74 -24.03
CA GLY A 410 -10.79 -46.11 -24.27
C GLY A 410 -9.82 -46.21 -23.08
N GLU A 411 -8.54 -45.90 -23.30
CA GLU A 411 -7.48 -45.96 -22.27
C GLU A 411 -7.68 -44.83 -21.23
N GLU A 412 -8.17 -45.14 -20.03
CA GLU A 412 -8.32 -44.16 -18.95
C GLU A 412 -6.94 -43.80 -18.35
N VAL A 413 -6.60 -42.50 -18.30
CA VAL A 413 -5.34 -42.05 -17.68
C VAL A 413 -5.55 -41.90 -16.16
N LEU A 414 -4.64 -42.47 -15.36
CA LEU A 414 -4.69 -42.38 -13.90
C LEU A 414 -3.56 -41.52 -13.36
N CYS A 415 -3.86 -40.68 -12.37
CA CYS A 415 -2.90 -39.81 -11.68
C CYS A 415 -2.54 -40.37 -10.30
N GLU A 416 -1.26 -40.37 -9.94
CA GLU A 416 -0.83 -40.82 -8.61
C GLU A 416 -1.18 -39.77 -7.55
N PHE A 417 -1.88 -40.18 -6.49
CA PHE A 417 -2.36 -39.26 -5.46
C PHE A 417 -1.21 -38.58 -4.69
N SER A 418 -0.15 -39.31 -4.33
CA SER A 418 0.99 -38.75 -3.60
C SER A 418 1.73 -37.67 -4.41
N SER A 419 1.88 -37.87 -5.72
CA SER A 419 2.45 -36.87 -6.63
C SER A 419 1.55 -35.63 -6.75
N LEU A 420 0.24 -35.81 -6.83
CA LEU A 420 -0.74 -34.71 -6.82
C LEU A 420 -0.73 -33.93 -5.50
N GLU A 421 -0.68 -34.63 -4.37
CA GLU A 421 -0.63 -34.04 -3.03
C GLU A 421 0.61 -33.15 -2.88
N ASN A 422 1.79 -33.67 -3.25
CA ASN A 422 3.03 -32.88 -3.22
C ASN A 422 2.95 -31.64 -4.13
N ALA A 423 2.46 -31.80 -5.36
CA ALA A 423 2.29 -30.70 -6.30
C ALA A 423 1.33 -29.60 -5.80
N LEU A 424 0.31 -29.97 -5.03
CA LEU A 424 -0.62 -29.02 -4.41
C LEU A 424 -0.01 -28.35 -3.18
N LEU A 425 0.65 -29.10 -2.30
CA LEU A 425 1.31 -28.56 -1.11
C LEU A 425 2.43 -27.56 -1.47
N GLU A 426 3.15 -27.79 -2.58
CA GLU A 426 4.14 -26.84 -3.12
C GLU A 426 3.53 -25.50 -3.56
N LYS A 427 2.21 -25.44 -3.79
CA LYS A 427 1.50 -24.18 -4.13
C LYS A 427 1.13 -23.35 -2.92
N LEU A 428 1.35 -23.83 -1.70
CA LEU A 428 1.15 -23.03 -0.50
C LEU A 428 1.95 -21.71 -0.59
N PRO A 429 1.41 -20.60 -0.06
CA PRO A 429 2.10 -19.32 -0.12
C PRO A 429 3.51 -19.36 0.49
N LYS A 430 4.48 -18.69 -0.14
CA LYS A 430 5.82 -18.54 0.43
C LYS A 430 5.75 -17.85 1.79
N GLY A 431 6.33 -18.46 2.82
CA GLY A 431 6.30 -17.94 4.19
C GLY A 431 5.03 -18.28 4.99
N PHE A 432 4.17 -19.17 4.47
CA PHE A 432 3.06 -19.76 5.22
C PHE A 432 3.56 -20.34 6.56
N PRO A 433 2.81 -20.18 7.68
CA PRO A 433 1.42 -19.72 7.80
C PRO A 433 1.23 -18.20 7.91
N TYR A 434 2.29 -17.41 7.81
CA TYR A 434 2.22 -15.96 7.99
C TYR A 434 2.10 -15.24 6.65
N ALA A 435 1.11 -14.36 6.55
CA ALA A 435 1.03 -13.38 5.48
C ALA A 435 2.00 -12.21 5.75
N PHE A 436 2.19 -11.38 4.74
CA PHE A 436 2.93 -10.12 4.87
C PHE A 436 2.37 -9.30 6.03
N GLY A 437 3.22 -8.86 6.96
CA GLY A 437 2.78 -8.09 8.14
C GLY A 437 2.63 -8.90 9.42
N GLY A 438 2.88 -10.21 9.39
CA GLY A 438 2.93 -11.06 10.59
C GLY A 438 1.57 -11.59 11.04
N VAL A 439 0.51 -11.37 10.25
CA VAL A 439 -0.83 -11.94 10.49
C VAL A 439 -0.90 -13.31 9.84
N LYS A 440 -1.48 -14.30 10.53
CA LYS A 440 -1.66 -15.65 9.97
C LYS A 440 -2.76 -15.66 8.91
N TYR A 441 -2.67 -16.57 7.94
CA TYR A 441 -3.72 -16.73 6.94
C TYR A 441 -5.08 -17.12 7.56
N SER A 442 -5.11 -17.91 8.64
CA SER A 442 -6.36 -18.24 9.36
C SER A 442 -7.04 -17.02 9.99
N ASP A 443 -6.26 -15.97 10.26
CA ASP A 443 -6.68 -14.80 11.01
C ASP A 443 -6.93 -13.59 10.09
N LEU A 444 -6.95 -13.78 8.76
CA LEU A 444 -7.19 -12.71 7.79
C LEU A 444 -8.66 -12.60 7.38
N MET A 445 -9.26 -11.42 7.50
CA MET A 445 -10.60 -11.12 6.98
C MET A 445 -10.69 -11.29 5.46
N PHE A 446 -9.61 -10.97 4.74
CA PHE A 446 -9.49 -11.08 3.28
C PHE A 446 -8.69 -12.33 2.85
N CYS A 447 -8.92 -13.46 3.53
CA CYS A 447 -8.44 -14.76 3.07
C CYS A 447 -9.34 -15.29 1.94
N CYS A 448 -8.73 -15.86 0.91
CA CYS A 448 -9.41 -16.39 -0.28
C CYS A 448 -8.72 -17.66 -0.79
N PHE A 449 -9.22 -18.27 -1.85
CA PHE A 449 -8.59 -19.40 -2.50
C PHE A 449 -7.61 -18.98 -3.61
N HIS A 450 -6.67 -19.87 -3.92
CA HIS A 450 -5.74 -19.64 -5.02
C HIS A 450 -6.49 -19.53 -6.37
N ASN A 451 -6.15 -18.52 -7.17
CA ASN A 451 -6.81 -18.13 -8.42
C ASN A 451 -8.29 -17.71 -8.31
N GLN A 452 -8.83 -17.46 -7.10
CA GLN A 452 -10.25 -17.08 -6.94
C GLN A 452 -10.66 -15.86 -7.78
N THR A 453 -9.80 -14.85 -7.88
CA THR A 453 -10.05 -13.63 -8.66
C THR A 453 -9.52 -13.68 -10.09
N HIS A 454 -9.07 -14.85 -10.57
CA HIS A 454 -8.56 -14.97 -11.93
C HIS A 454 -9.73 -15.17 -12.90
N THR A 455 -9.70 -14.45 -14.02
CA THR A 455 -10.76 -14.50 -15.04
C THR A 455 -10.71 -15.80 -15.85
N GLY A 456 -9.52 -16.22 -16.28
CA GLY A 456 -9.32 -17.41 -17.12
C GLY A 456 -8.79 -18.68 -16.45
N ARG A 457 -8.68 -18.75 -15.11
CA ARG A 457 -8.18 -19.94 -14.40
C ARG A 457 -9.19 -20.41 -13.37
N GLY A 458 -9.31 -21.73 -13.20
CA GLY A 458 -10.14 -22.34 -12.15
C GLY A 458 -9.66 -21.99 -10.74
N THR A 459 -10.62 -21.84 -9.82
CA THR A 459 -10.36 -21.58 -8.40
C THR A 459 -9.92 -22.86 -7.70
N CYS A 460 -8.72 -22.88 -7.14
CA CYS A 460 -8.21 -24.02 -6.39
C CYS A 460 -8.58 -23.89 -4.90
N LYS A 461 -9.67 -24.55 -4.49
CA LYS A 461 -10.26 -24.47 -3.14
C LYS A 461 -9.41 -25.13 -2.04
N LEU A 462 -8.38 -25.88 -2.41
CA LEU A 462 -7.51 -26.57 -1.45
C LEU A 462 -6.35 -25.71 -0.96
N ILE A 463 -6.07 -24.59 -1.63
CA ILE A 463 -4.90 -23.76 -1.34
C ILE A 463 -5.36 -22.37 -0.89
N PRO A 464 -5.07 -21.98 0.37
CA PRO A 464 -5.40 -20.67 0.87
C PRO A 464 -4.50 -19.61 0.24
N SER A 465 -5.06 -18.43 0.06
CA SER A 465 -4.46 -17.24 -0.51
C SER A 465 -5.05 -16.02 0.20
N ARG A 466 -4.73 -14.84 -0.31
CA ARG A 466 -5.27 -13.56 0.17
C ARG A 466 -5.47 -12.60 -0.98
N PHE A 467 -6.40 -11.68 -0.81
CA PHE A 467 -6.47 -10.49 -1.66
C PHE A 467 -5.22 -9.64 -1.45
N ARG A 468 -4.68 -9.12 -2.54
CA ARG A 468 -3.51 -8.23 -2.54
C ARG A 468 -3.92 -6.87 -3.10
N GLN A 469 -3.07 -5.85 -2.91
CA GLN A 469 -3.35 -4.51 -3.44
C GLN A 469 -3.63 -4.53 -4.95
N ASP A 470 -2.84 -5.28 -5.72
CA ASP A 470 -3.04 -5.48 -7.15
C ASP A 470 -4.38 -6.17 -7.46
N THR A 471 -4.87 -7.04 -6.57
CA THR A 471 -6.21 -7.63 -6.72
C THR A 471 -7.32 -6.58 -6.68
N PHE A 472 -7.26 -5.65 -5.71
CA PHE A 472 -8.24 -4.56 -5.62
C PHE A 472 -8.16 -3.63 -6.82
N GLU A 473 -6.95 -3.29 -7.27
CA GLU A 473 -6.73 -2.45 -8.46
C GLU A 473 -7.27 -3.12 -9.74
N HIS A 474 -7.01 -4.41 -9.94
CA HIS A 474 -7.47 -5.13 -11.13
C HIS A 474 -9.00 -5.31 -11.20
N VAL A 475 -9.69 -5.33 -10.07
CA VAL A 475 -11.15 -5.42 -10.07
C VAL A 475 -11.78 -4.06 -10.40
N LEU A 476 -11.20 -2.95 -9.90
CA LEU A 476 -11.75 -1.62 -10.13
C LEU A 476 -11.40 -1.02 -11.50
N THR A 477 -10.24 -1.37 -12.06
CA THR A 477 -9.68 -0.72 -13.25
C THR A 477 -9.50 -1.69 -14.41
N GLU A 478 -9.79 -1.25 -15.63
CA GLU A 478 -9.53 -2.02 -16.85
C GLU A 478 -8.03 -2.26 -17.05
N ARG A 479 -7.66 -3.52 -17.26
CA ARG A 479 -6.27 -3.88 -17.61
C ARG A 479 -6.08 -3.81 -19.12
N LYS A 480 -5.51 -2.70 -19.60
CA LYS A 480 -5.12 -2.50 -21.01
C LYS A 480 -4.16 -3.57 -21.57
N THR A 481 -3.53 -4.37 -20.71
CA THR A 481 -2.57 -5.43 -21.08
C THR A 481 -3.21 -6.81 -21.20
N VAL A 482 -4.50 -6.95 -20.86
CA VAL A 482 -5.23 -8.21 -20.90
C VAL A 482 -6.38 -8.04 -21.87
N GLU A 483 -6.39 -8.85 -22.93
CA GLU A 483 -7.44 -8.82 -23.94
C GLU A 483 -8.80 -9.16 -23.31
N ALA A 484 -9.82 -8.37 -23.65
CA ALA A 484 -11.20 -8.50 -23.14
C ALA A 484 -11.37 -8.43 -21.60
N HIS A 485 -10.45 -7.78 -20.88
CA HIS A 485 -10.65 -7.51 -19.46
C HIS A 485 -11.63 -6.34 -19.26
N CYS A 486 -12.68 -6.53 -18.46
CA CYS A 486 -13.58 -5.46 -18.03
C CYS A 486 -13.40 -5.16 -16.53
N SER A 487 -13.60 -3.91 -16.14
CA SER A 487 -13.69 -3.53 -14.72
C SER A 487 -14.97 -4.08 -14.09
N VAL A 488 -15.03 -4.09 -12.76
CA VAL A 488 -16.24 -4.45 -12.01
C VAL A 488 -17.42 -3.53 -12.34
N PHE A 489 -17.15 -2.25 -12.61
CA PHE A 489 -18.18 -1.29 -13.01
C PHE A 489 -18.79 -1.69 -14.37
N GLU A 490 -17.95 -1.96 -15.36
CA GLU A 490 -18.41 -2.43 -16.68
C GLU A 490 -19.12 -3.79 -16.60
N LYS A 491 -18.57 -4.74 -15.82
CA LYS A 491 -19.15 -6.08 -15.60
C LYS A 491 -20.59 -5.99 -15.08
N TYR A 492 -20.87 -5.00 -14.23
CA TYR A 492 -22.20 -4.77 -13.66
C TYR A 492 -23.01 -3.64 -14.32
N GLY A 493 -22.52 -3.09 -15.44
CA GLY A 493 -23.26 -2.13 -16.26
C GLY A 493 -23.28 -0.69 -15.75
N PHE A 494 -22.32 -0.30 -14.90
CA PHE A 494 -22.17 1.08 -14.43
C PHE A 494 -21.22 1.88 -15.33
N TYR A 495 -21.69 3.04 -15.74
CA TYR A 495 -21.01 4.01 -16.59
C TYR A 495 -21.18 5.42 -16.03
N GLU A 496 -20.35 6.35 -16.44
CA GLU A 496 -20.53 7.78 -16.19
C GLU A 496 -21.82 8.30 -16.86
N ASP A 497 -22.28 9.49 -16.45
CA ASP A 497 -23.55 10.04 -16.95
C ASP A 497 -23.50 10.39 -18.46
N ASP A 498 -22.30 10.55 -19.04
CA ASP A 498 -22.05 10.71 -20.48
C ASP A 498 -21.91 9.37 -21.23
N GLY A 499 -22.03 8.25 -20.53
CA GLY A 499 -21.84 6.90 -21.08
C GLY A 499 -20.38 6.43 -21.11
N ALA A 500 -19.42 7.22 -20.63
CA ALA A 500 -18.03 6.79 -20.54
C ALA A 500 -17.85 5.69 -19.48
N LYS A 501 -16.78 4.89 -19.62
CA LYS A 501 -16.42 3.89 -18.61
C LYS A 501 -15.96 4.58 -17.33
N ILE A 502 -16.38 4.05 -16.19
CA ILE A 502 -15.85 4.47 -14.88
C ILE A 502 -14.42 3.94 -14.76
N ASP A 503 -13.44 4.84 -14.72
CA ASP A 503 -12.04 4.51 -14.46
C ASP A 503 -11.61 5.13 -13.13
N VAL A 504 -11.46 4.28 -12.11
CA VAL A 504 -11.12 4.71 -10.76
C VAL A 504 -10.11 3.78 -10.12
N THR A 505 -9.15 4.37 -9.43
CA THR A 505 -8.10 3.69 -8.68
C THR A 505 -8.44 3.60 -7.20
N THR A 506 -7.80 2.64 -6.52
CA THR A 506 -7.91 2.52 -5.04
C THR A 506 -7.40 3.76 -4.30
N HIS A 507 -6.49 4.54 -4.91
CA HIS A 507 -5.92 5.75 -4.34
C HIS A 507 -6.90 6.93 -4.36
N GLU A 508 -7.75 7.03 -5.38
CA GLU A 508 -8.72 8.12 -5.51
C GLU A 508 -9.80 8.05 -4.42
N PHE A 509 -10.32 6.85 -4.09
CA PHE A 509 -11.23 6.68 -2.95
C PHE A 509 -10.63 7.18 -1.62
N ARG A 510 -9.32 7.04 -1.45
CA ARG A 510 -8.63 7.58 -0.28
C ARG A 510 -8.50 9.11 -0.33
N HIS A 511 -8.27 9.67 -1.52
CA HIS A 511 -8.23 11.12 -1.71
C HIS A 511 -9.60 11.76 -1.49
N PHE A 512 -10.68 11.12 -1.95
CA PHE A 512 -12.06 11.49 -1.63
C PHE A 512 -12.24 11.61 -0.12
N TRP A 513 -11.93 10.57 0.64
CA TRP A 513 -12.07 10.59 2.09
C TRP A 513 -11.24 11.70 2.75
N GLN A 514 -9.99 11.90 2.31
CA GLN A 514 -9.15 13.00 2.84
C GLN A 514 -9.71 14.39 2.51
N SER A 515 -10.31 14.55 1.34
CA SER A 515 -10.98 15.79 0.95
C SER A 515 -12.19 16.06 1.83
N GLN A 516 -13.00 15.03 2.11
CA GLN A 516 -14.16 15.12 2.99
C GLN A 516 -13.79 15.47 4.44
N LEU A 517 -12.70 14.90 4.96
CA LEU A 517 -12.13 15.31 6.25
C LEU A 517 -11.76 16.80 6.27
N LYS A 518 -11.12 17.29 5.20
CA LYS A 518 -10.76 18.71 5.10
C LYS A 518 -12.00 19.62 5.04
N LYS A 519 -13.02 19.25 4.24
CA LYS A 519 -14.31 19.97 4.17
C LYS A 519 -15.00 20.03 5.54
N ALA A 520 -14.90 18.97 6.34
CA ALA A 520 -15.41 18.90 7.69
C ALA A 520 -14.58 19.68 8.75
N GLY A 521 -13.54 20.43 8.33
CA GLY A 521 -12.72 21.26 9.22
C GLY A 521 -11.68 20.48 10.03
N VAL A 522 -11.37 19.24 9.65
CA VAL A 522 -10.41 18.38 10.36
C VAL A 522 -8.99 18.83 10.08
N SER A 523 -8.19 19.05 11.14
CA SER A 523 -6.79 19.45 10.98
C SER A 523 -5.95 18.38 10.28
N GLU A 524 -4.95 18.81 9.50
CA GLU A 524 -4.10 17.89 8.73
C GLU A 524 -3.34 16.89 9.61
N LEU A 525 -2.96 17.32 10.82
CA LEU A 525 -2.29 16.48 11.81
C LEU A 525 -3.19 15.32 12.26
N ILE A 526 -4.47 15.60 12.51
CA ILE A 526 -5.47 14.59 12.92
C ILE A 526 -5.78 13.67 11.73
N ALA A 527 -5.92 14.21 10.51
CA ALA A 527 -6.11 13.40 9.30
C ALA A 527 -4.90 12.47 9.01
N ALA A 528 -3.67 12.95 9.26
CA ALA A 528 -2.45 12.16 9.11
C ALA A 528 -2.31 11.07 10.19
N TYR A 529 -2.75 11.36 11.41
CA TYR A 529 -2.84 10.38 12.50
C TYR A 529 -3.89 9.30 12.18
N ALA A 530 -5.10 9.68 11.77
CA ALA A 530 -6.18 8.78 11.34
C ALA A 530 -5.76 7.82 10.19
N ALA A 531 -4.78 8.25 9.40
CA ALA A 531 -4.14 7.49 8.32
C ALA A 531 -3.03 6.50 8.77
N GLY A 532 -2.77 6.36 10.08
CA GLY A 532 -1.92 5.33 10.68
C GLY A 532 -0.41 5.53 10.51
N ARG A 533 0.09 6.78 10.54
CA ARG A 533 1.52 7.09 10.38
C ARG A 533 2.23 7.11 11.75
N ALA A 534 3.35 6.38 11.87
CA ALA A 534 4.16 6.32 13.10
C ALA A 534 5.07 7.54 13.31
N ASP A 535 5.60 8.12 12.23
CA ASP A 535 6.40 9.35 12.29
C ASP A 535 5.54 10.57 11.95
N ILE A 536 5.17 11.32 12.98
CA ILE A 536 4.81 12.74 12.88
C ILE A 536 6.09 13.59 13.09
N LYS A 537 7.23 12.98 13.45
CA LYS A 537 8.53 13.63 13.68
C LYS A 537 9.29 13.89 12.36
N HIS A 538 8.88 14.86 11.58
CA HIS A 538 9.57 16.16 11.52
C HIS A 538 9.04 17.22 12.53
N ASN A 539 8.31 16.81 13.57
CA ASN A 539 8.12 17.54 14.85
C ASN A 539 9.42 17.90 15.62
N GLU A 540 10.49 18.32 14.95
CA GLU A 540 11.40 19.35 15.50
C GLU A 540 10.93 20.75 15.10
N ALA A 541 10.16 20.88 14.00
CA ALA A 541 9.55 22.16 13.60
C ALA A 541 8.42 22.63 14.54
N TYR A 542 8.05 21.84 15.55
CA TYR A 542 7.09 22.23 16.59
C TYR A 542 7.74 22.87 17.82
N ASP A 543 9.08 22.96 17.88
CA ASP A 543 9.77 23.65 18.97
C ASP A 543 9.73 25.20 18.82
N LEU A 544 9.18 25.69 17.70
CA LEU A 544 9.12 27.13 17.38
C LEU A 544 7.74 27.77 17.56
N LEU A 545 6.70 27.00 17.89
CA LEU A 545 5.42 27.56 18.32
C LEU A 545 5.52 27.85 19.82
N LYS A 546 5.63 29.15 20.15
CA LYS A 546 5.86 29.65 21.51
C LYS A 546 4.93 28.94 22.52
N PRO A 547 5.44 28.46 23.68
CA PRO A 547 4.71 27.67 24.68
C PRO A 547 3.41 28.24 25.28
N ARG A 548 2.98 29.44 24.87
CA ARG A 548 1.92 30.18 25.54
C ARG A 548 0.51 29.95 24.96
N GLU A 549 0.39 29.35 23.78
CA GLU A 549 -0.92 29.02 23.17
C GLU A 549 -1.32 27.54 23.30
N VAL A 550 -0.34 26.62 23.45
CA VAL A 550 -0.60 25.18 23.57
C VAL A 550 -0.80 24.74 25.03
N ALA A 551 -0.41 25.57 26.01
CA ALA A 551 -0.62 25.27 27.43
C ALA A 551 -2.10 25.27 27.86
N GLY A 552 -3.04 25.66 26.99
CA GLY A 552 -4.49 25.61 27.24
C GLY A 552 -5.22 24.41 26.62
N MET A 553 -4.59 23.64 25.73
CA MET A 553 -5.22 22.48 25.07
C MET A 553 -4.71 21.18 25.68
N SER A 554 -5.30 20.80 26.81
CA SER A 554 -5.08 19.53 27.49
C SER A 554 -5.25 18.35 26.52
N PHE A 555 -4.43 17.30 26.69
CA PHE A 555 -4.50 16.04 25.93
C PHE A 555 -5.92 15.43 25.88
N ASP A 556 -6.78 15.74 26.85
CA ASP A 556 -8.20 15.38 26.89
C ASP A 556 -9.02 15.99 25.74
N ILE A 557 -8.64 17.17 25.23
CA ILE A 557 -9.28 17.81 24.07
C ILE A 557 -8.87 17.09 22.79
N ILE A 558 -7.66 16.54 22.73
CA ILE A 558 -7.18 15.77 21.57
C ILE A 558 -7.90 14.42 21.48
N ASP A 559 -8.21 13.77 22.60
CA ASP A 559 -9.03 12.55 22.58
C ASP A 559 -10.51 12.83 22.27
N LYS A 560 -11.11 13.86 22.88
CA LYS A 560 -12.49 14.29 22.54
C LYS A 560 -12.63 14.78 21.09
N SER A 561 -11.59 15.39 20.53
CA SER A 561 -11.57 15.83 19.12
C SER A 561 -11.31 14.71 18.13
N LYS A 562 -10.67 13.60 18.53
CA LYS A 562 -10.57 12.41 17.66
C LYS A 562 -11.95 11.82 17.39
N GLU A 563 -12.78 11.69 18.42
CA GLU A 563 -14.15 11.16 18.30
C GLU A 563 -15.02 12.04 17.40
N SER A 564 -15.04 13.35 17.66
CA SER A 564 -15.83 14.29 16.86
C SER A 564 -15.36 14.36 15.41
N VAL A 565 -14.05 14.22 15.14
CA VAL A 565 -13.49 14.23 13.78
C VAL A 565 -13.92 13.03 12.96
N PHE A 566 -13.85 11.82 13.51
CA PHE A 566 -14.28 10.62 12.78
C PHE A 566 -15.79 10.64 12.56
N GLU A 567 -16.57 11.08 13.54
CA GLU A 567 -18.02 11.23 13.41
C GLU A 567 -18.42 12.29 12.40
N LEU A 568 -17.88 13.51 12.47
CA LEU A 568 -18.20 14.60 11.54
C LEU A 568 -17.84 14.23 10.10
N SER A 569 -16.75 13.49 9.90
CA SER A 569 -16.33 13.02 8.58
C SER A 569 -17.21 11.92 8.00
N ALA A 570 -17.63 10.97 8.84
CA ALA A 570 -18.55 9.92 8.44
C ALA A 570 -19.97 10.47 8.23
N LEU A 571 -20.38 11.51 8.96
CA LEU A 571 -21.66 12.18 8.81
C LEU A 571 -21.72 13.04 7.54
N ALA A 572 -20.65 13.79 7.22
CA ALA A 572 -20.54 14.53 5.96
C ALA A 572 -20.63 13.61 4.74
N ILE A 573 -20.01 12.42 4.84
CA ILE A 573 -20.03 11.41 3.77
C ILE A 573 -21.35 10.68 3.71
N ALA A 574 -21.95 10.34 4.85
CA ALA A 574 -23.31 9.82 4.89
C ALA A 574 -24.26 10.80 4.20
N HIS A 575 -24.16 12.11 4.48
CA HIS A 575 -25.00 13.12 3.84
C HIS A 575 -24.75 13.25 2.33
N GLU A 576 -23.49 13.28 1.87
CA GLU A 576 -23.17 13.44 0.45
C GLU A 576 -23.42 12.16 -0.37
N VAL A 577 -23.10 10.99 0.18
CA VAL A 577 -23.28 9.68 -0.47
C VAL A 577 -24.73 9.21 -0.39
N LEU A 578 -25.34 9.18 0.81
CA LEU A 578 -26.75 8.78 0.94
C LEU A 578 -27.67 9.84 0.33
N GLY A 579 -27.36 11.13 0.46
CA GLY A 579 -28.11 12.19 -0.22
C GLY A 579 -28.10 12.01 -1.73
N SER A 580 -26.95 11.73 -2.35
CA SER A 580 -26.87 11.51 -3.81
C SER A 580 -27.54 10.20 -4.28
N VAL A 581 -27.61 9.18 -3.41
CA VAL A 581 -28.35 7.94 -3.68
C VAL A 581 -29.85 8.21 -3.61
N ILE A 582 -30.31 8.95 -2.58
CA ILE A 582 -31.72 9.28 -2.35
C ILE A 582 -32.25 10.24 -3.42
N ASP A 583 -31.53 11.33 -3.73
CA ASP A 583 -31.96 12.39 -4.66
C ASP A 583 -32.11 11.89 -6.11
N ARG A 584 -31.38 10.83 -6.48
CA ARG A 584 -31.51 10.15 -7.78
C ARG A 584 -32.68 9.15 -7.85
N GLU A 585 -33.17 8.67 -6.70
CA GLU A 585 -34.31 7.74 -6.63
C GLU A 585 -35.66 8.46 -6.51
N THR A 586 -35.69 9.73 -6.08
CA THR A 586 -36.91 10.47 -5.75
C THR A 586 -37.32 11.59 -6.71
N SER A 587 -36.81 11.65 -7.94
CA SER A 587 -37.27 12.64 -8.92
C SER A 587 -38.76 12.46 -9.24
N GLY A 588 -39.63 13.08 -8.43
CA GLY A 588 -41.08 13.11 -8.55
C GLY A 588 -41.91 12.52 -7.39
N ARG A 589 -41.34 11.87 -6.36
CA ARG A 589 -42.12 11.35 -5.21
C ARG A 589 -41.34 11.34 -3.89
N SER A 590 -42.02 11.74 -2.81
CA SER A 590 -41.52 11.73 -1.43
C SER A 590 -41.13 10.29 -1.02
N ALA A 591 -39.86 10.04 -0.69
CA ALA A 591 -39.43 8.80 -0.05
C ALA A 591 -39.20 9.01 1.45
N VAL A 592 -39.67 8.04 2.24
CA VAL A 592 -39.43 7.96 3.68
C VAL A 592 -38.48 6.81 3.92
N VAL A 593 -37.24 7.10 4.30
CA VAL A 593 -36.27 6.06 4.71
C VAL A 593 -36.16 6.10 6.23
N SER A 594 -36.71 5.09 6.90
CA SER A 594 -36.68 4.95 8.36
C SER A 594 -35.40 4.23 8.79
N PHE A 595 -34.53 4.95 9.51
CA PHE A 595 -33.40 4.37 10.22
C PHE A 595 -33.69 4.38 11.73
N SER A 596 -34.26 3.28 12.22
CA SER A 596 -34.64 3.01 13.62
C SER A 596 -35.91 3.73 14.15
N LYS A 597 -36.43 3.24 15.28
CA LYS A 597 -37.79 3.53 15.81
C LYS A 597 -38.07 5.01 16.16
N ASN A 598 -37.07 5.87 16.29
CA ASN A 598 -37.25 7.24 16.81
C ASN A 598 -36.70 8.37 15.92
N ALA A 599 -36.29 8.10 14.67
CA ALA A 599 -35.89 9.15 13.74
C ALA A 599 -36.54 8.92 12.37
N ILE A 600 -37.41 9.86 11.97
CA ILE A 600 -37.99 9.90 10.63
C ILE A 600 -37.26 11.02 9.87
N VAL A 601 -36.52 10.64 8.83
CA VAL A 601 -36.00 11.58 7.85
C VAL A 601 -37.02 11.62 6.71
N THR A 602 -37.70 12.75 6.56
CA THR A 602 -38.61 12.99 5.44
C THR A 602 -37.95 13.92 4.44
N PHE A 603 -37.91 13.50 3.18
CA PHE A 603 -37.53 14.35 2.07
C PHE A 603 -38.79 14.94 1.44
N ASP A 604 -38.93 16.26 1.50
CA ASP A 604 -40.03 16.97 0.86
C ASP A 604 -39.62 17.40 -0.55
N GLY A 605 -40.19 16.73 -1.55
CA GLY A 605 -39.83 16.88 -2.96
C GLY A 605 -40.17 18.25 -3.56
N ASP A 606 -41.09 19.02 -2.96
CA ASP A 606 -41.48 20.33 -3.47
C ASP A 606 -40.57 21.46 -2.96
N SER A 607 -39.94 21.28 -1.79
CA SER A 607 -39.09 22.28 -1.15
C SER A 607 -37.59 21.97 -1.22
N GLY A 608 -37.20 20.72 -1.52
CA GLY A 608 -35.80 20.28 -1.55
C GLY A 608 -35.14 20.25 -0.17
N VAL A 609 -35.94 20.28 0.91
CA VAL A 609 -35.47 20.32 2.30
C VAL A 609 -35.60 18.94 2.96
N LEU A 610 -34.54 18.49 3.62
CA LEU A 610 -34.55 17.32 4.50
C LEU A 610 -35.13 17.71 5.87
N ASN A 611 -36.29 17.14 6.22
CA ASN A 611 -36.92 17.34 7.53
C ASN A 611 -36.55 16.21 8.48
N PHE A 612 -35.98 16.58 9.63
CA PHE A 612 -35.65 15.67 10.71
C PHE A 612 -36.73 15.78 11.79
N GLN A 613 -37.70 14.87 11.80
CA GLN A 613 -38.66 14.79 12.90
C GLN A 613 -38.12 13.87 14.01
N GLY A 614 -37.83 14.47 15.17
CA GLY A 614 -37.35 13.76 16.38
C GLY A 614 -36.36 14.56 17.24
N TRP A 615 -35.80 15.66 16.73
CA TRP A 615 -34.92 16.54 17.51
C TRP A 615 -35.73 17.66 18.16
N ALA A 616 -36.14 17.45 19.42
CA ALA A 616 -36.35 18.57 20.31
C ALA A 616 -34.97 19.21 20.57
N VAL A 617 -34.69 20.32 19.89
CA VAL A 617 -33.55 21.18 20.17
C VAL A 617 -33.76 21.76 21.58
N SER A 618 -33.21 21.12 22.62
CA SER A 618 -32.98 21.80 23.88
C SER A 618 -31.79 22.73 23.66
N SER A 619 -32.07 24.00 23.44
CA SER A 619 -31.10 25.08 23.33
C SER A 619 -30.09 25.04 24.50
N LEU A 620 -28.81 24.83 24.20
CA LEU A 620 -27.72 25.21 25.08
C LEU A 620 -27.55 26.73 25.00
N LYS A 621 -27.89 27.40 26.09
CA LYS A 621 -27.28 28.67 26.50
C LYS A 621 -25.99 28.38 27.25
#